data_AF-A0A9P6CS52-F1
#
_entry.id   AF-A0A9P6CS52-F1
#
_cell.length_a   1.000
_cell.length_b   1.000
_cell.length_c   1.000
_cell.angle_alpha   90.00
_cell.angle_beta   90.00
_cell.angle_gamma   90.00
#
_symmetry.space_group_name_H-M   'P 1'
#
loop_
_entity.id
_entity.type
_entity.pdbx_description
1 polymer ?
#
loop_
_entity_poly.entity_id
_entity_poly.type
_entity_poly.pdbx_seq_one_letter_code
_entity_poly.pdbx_strand_id
1 'polypeptide(L)'
;MRRFEDAFVRTLKLICTWLQTPSRDDAAADTDDKSSNKMHASVPRLFMGSMLLEVIHVFLSNANIQDLVAHSEAYTASLELLKQMLDASSSSSSSSWEDSITLATILRQPMRRIESSSGLRRAVWGDASVRYEDLGLSTTAGGRSVPNSTATVPINRRSLCDLVADLSTQQKHLLQLAEKATFPPTVEKVNALYDGIARVMFQNFLED
;
A
#
# COMPACT_ATOMS: atom_id res chain seq x y z
N MET A 1 14.80 8.99 -12.60
CA MET A 1 14.52 8.39 -11.28
C MET A 1 14.08 9.45 -10.27
N ARG A 2 14.95 10.36 -9.79
CA ARG A 2 14.58 11.36 -8.75
C ARG A 2 13.27 12.12 -8.97
N ARG A 3 13.02 12.64 -10.18
CA ARG A 3 11.76 13.37 -10.47
C ARG A 3 10.49 12.54 -10.25
N PHE A 4 10.53 11.24 -10.55
CA PHE A 4 9.40 10.35 -10.31
C PHE A 4 9.25 10.10 -8.81
N GLU A 5 10.36 9.81 -8.12
CA GLU A 5 10.40 9.60 -6.67
C GLU A 5 9.87 10.83 -5.92
N ASP A 6 10.31 12.03 -6.27
CA ASP A 6 9.85 13.29 -5.68
C ASP A 6 8.36 13.53 -5.91
N ALA A 7 7.84 13.17 -7.09
CA ALA A 7 6.42 13.27 -7.41
C ALA A 7 5.61 12.22 -6.63
N PHE A 8 6.13 11.00 -6.54
CA PHE A 8 5.54 9.90 -5.80
C PHE A 8 5.44 10.23 -4.30
N VAL A 9 6.55 10.61 -3.66
CA VAL A 9 6.60 11.02 -2.25
C VAL A 9 5.65 12.19 -1.97
N ARG A 10 5.62 13.21 -2.82
CA ARG A 10 4.68 14.34 -2.66
C ARG A 10 3.22 13.89 -2.75
N THR A 11 2.91 13.00 -3.69
CA THR A 11 1.57 12.46 -3.87
C THR A 11 1.15 11.63 -2.66
N LEU A 12 2.02 10.75 -2.17
CA LEU A 12 1.78 9.95 -0.96
C LEU A 12 1.51 10.84 0.25
N LYS A 13 2.34 11.87 0.48
CA LYS A 13 2.15 12.84 1.57
C LYS A 13 0.81 13.57 1.46
N LEU A 14 0.42 13.97 0.26
CA LEU A 14 -0.88 14.60 0.02
C LEU A 14 -2.04 13.66 0.36
N ILE A 15 -1.94 12.39 -0.06
CA ILE A 15 -2.94 11.37 0.28
C ILE A 15 -2.99 11.16 1.81
N CYS A 16 -1.85 11.07 2.49
CA CYS A 16 -1.82 10.99 3.96
C CYS A 16 -2.53 12.17 4.62
N THR A 17 -2.27 13.40 4.16
CA THR A 17 -2.98 14.57 4.71
C THR A 17 -4.48 14.51 4.46
N TRP A 18 -4.90 13.96 3.31
CA TRP A 18 -6.32 13.79 3.00
C TRP A 18 -6.98 12.73 3.90
N LEU A 19 -6.29 11.62 4.16
CA LEU A 19 -6.74 10.58 5.10
C LEU A 19 -6.87 11.08 6.55
N GLN A 20 -6.03 12.04 6.94
CA GLN A 20 -6.04 12.65 8.27
C GLN A 20 -7.05 13.81 8.42
N THR A 21 -7.57 14.35 7.32
CA THR A 21 -8.43 15.54 7.38
C THR A 21 -9.77 15.16 8.01
N PRO A 22 -10.20 15.83 9.10
CA PRO A 22 -11.50 15.57 9.67
C PRO A 22 -12.62 15.91 8.67
N SER A 23 -13.58 15.00 8.48
CA SER A 23 -14.74 15.22 7.61
C SER A 23 -15.52 16.42 8.13
N ARG A 24 -15.44 17.54 7.40
CA ARG A 24 -15.91 18.86 7.83
C ARG A 24 -17.40 19.07 7.54
N ASP A 25 -18.22 18.02 7.69
CA ASP A 25 -19.67 18.12 7.45
C ASP A 25 -20.45 18.56 8.70
N ASP A 26 -19.82 18.66 9.88
CA ASP A 26 -20.51 18.98 11.14
C ASP A 26 -20.34 20.45 11.62
N ALA A 27 -20.11 21.40 10.72
CA ALA A 27 -19.96 22.81 11.10
C ALA A 27 -21.29 23.54 11.40
N ALA A 28 -22.42 22.82 11.56
CA ALA A 28 -23.74 23.43 11.72
C ALA A 28 -24.65 22.82 12.80
N ALA A 29 -24.14 21.96 13.69
CA ALA A 29 -24.97 21.46 14.80
C ALA A 29 -24.19 21.48 16.13
N ASP A 30 -24.57 22.44 16.95
CA ASP A 30 -24.19 22.61 18.35
C ASP A 30 -24.84 21.47 19.18
N THR A 31 -24.28 20.26 19.11
CA THR A 31 -24.65 19.14 19.99
C THR A 31 -23.46 18.21 20.24
N ASP A 32 -23.35 17.83 21.51
CA ASP A 32 -22.29 17.13 22.23
C ASP A 32 -22.05 15.67 21.77
N ASP A 33 -21.84 15.42 20.48
CA ASP A 33 -21.59 14.08 19.94
C ASP A 33 -20.21 13.98 19.28
N LYS A 34 -19.45 12.96 19.72
CA LYS A 34 -18.13 12.60 19.20
C LYS A 34 -18.19 12.55 17.68
N SER A 35 -17.57 13.52 17.02
CA SER A 35 -17.43 13.57 15.57
C SER A 35 -16.69 12.32 15.09
N SER A 36 -17.43 11.25 14.81
CA SER A 36 -16.88 10.05 14.20
C SER A 36 -16.38 10.47 12.84
N ASN A 37 -15.06 10.44 12.67
CA ASN A 37 -14.42 10.96 11.49
C ASN A 37 -14.72 10.03 10.30
N LYS A 38 -15.90 10.20 9.67
CA LYS A 38 -16.42 9.25 8.70
C LYS A 38 -15.68 9.44 7.38
N MET A 39 -14.81 8.50 7.06
CA MET A 39 -14.08 8.47 5.80
C MET A 39 -15.06 8.44 4.61
N HIS A 40 -14.82 9.31 3.63
CA HIS A 40 -15.67 9.41 2.45
C HIS A 40 -15.55 8.17 1.55
N ALA A 41 -16.68 7.71 0.97
CA ALA A 41 -16.73 6.48 0.17
C ALA A 41 -15.89 6.49 -1.13
N SER A 42 -15.42 7.67 -1.57
CA SER A 42 -14.47 7.77 -2.68
C SER A 42 -13.05 7.34 -2.32
N VAL A 43 -12.67 7.36 -1.03
CA VAL A 43 -11.32 7.03 -0.58
C VAL A 43 -10.99 5.56 -0.89
N PRO A 44 -11.78 4.55 -0.46
CA PRO A 44 -11.50 3.15 -0.82
C PRO A 44 -11.53 2.91 -2.33
N ARG A 45 -12.44 3.58 -3.06
CA ARG A 45 -12.55 3.47 -4.52
C ARG A 45 -11.32 4.02 -5.24
N LEU A 46 -10.72 5.11 -4.73
CA LEU A 46 -9.47 5.64 -5.23
C LEU A 46 -8.38 4.57 -5.17
N PHE A 47 -8.21 3.92 -4.02
CA PHE A 47 -7.18 2.90 -3.85
C PHE A 47 -7.41 1.69 -4.75
N MET A 48 -8.64 1.17 -4.87
CA MET A 48 -8.96 0.03 -5.73
C MET A 48 -8.78 0.32 -7.23
N GLY A 49 -9.10 1.55 -7.65
CA GLY A 49 -8.96 2.01 -9.02
C GLY A 49 -7.56 2.50 -9.38
N SER A 50 -6.77 2.87 -8.37
CA SER A 50 -5.36 3.24 -8.53
C SER A 50 -4.47 2.01 -8.56
N MET A 51 -3.33 2.10 -9.24
CA MET A 51 -2.26 1.10 -9.14
C MET A 51 -1.32 1.35 -7.94
N LEU A 52 -1.76 2.18 -7.00
CA LEU A 52 -0.89 2.71 -5.95
C LEU A 52 -0.44 1.60 -4.99
N LEU A 53 -1.35 0.71 -4.62
CA LEU A 53 -1.07 -0.39 -3.70
C LEU A 53 -0.15 -1.43 -4.34
N GLU A 54 -0.30 -1.68 -5.64
CA GLU A 54 0.60 -2.55 -6.40
C GLU A 54 2.00 -1.93 -6.50
N VAL A 55 2.12 -0.62 -6.71
CA VAL A 55 3.41 0.09 -6.69
C VAL A 55 4.07 -0.02 -5.31
N ILE A 56 3.31 0.24 -4.24
CA ILE A 56 3.81 0.12 -2.85
C ILE A 56 4.26 -1.32 -2.56
N HIS A 57 3.48 -2.32 -2.99
CA HIS A 57 3.83 -3.72 -2.84
C HIS A 57 5.18 -4.03 -3.52
N VAL A 58 5.39 -3.56 -4.75
CA VAL A 58 6.67 -3.76 -5.46
C VAL A 58 7.83 -3.10 -4.70
N PHE A 59 7.66 -1.87 -4.22
CA PHE A 59 8.68 -1.20 -3.41
C PHE A 59 9.00 -2.04 -2.17
N LEU A 60 8.02 -2.34 -1.33
CA LEU A 60 8.25 -3.05 -0.06
C LEU A 60 8.77 -4.48 -0.25
N SER A 61 8.46 -5.13 -1.37
CA SER A 61 8.99 -6.46 -1.71
C SER A 61 10.49 -6.49 -1.98
N ASN A 62 11.13 -5.33 -2.16
CA ASN A 62 12.55 -5.27 -2.45
C ASN A 62 13.39 -5.58 -1.20
N ALA A 63 14.16 -6.66 -1.27
CA ALA A 63 15.08 -7.07 -0.20
C ALA A 63 16.47 -6.41 -0.28
N ASN A 64 16.75 -5.59 -1.31
CA ASN A 64 18.05 -4.96 -1.49
C ASN A 64 18.24 -3.75 -0.57
N ILE A 65 19.07 -3.90 0.45
CA ILE A 65 19.36 -2.87 1.47
C ILE A 65 19.93 -1.58 0.87
N GLN A 66 20.76 -1.68 -0.17
CA GLN A 66 21.33 -0.48 -0.80
C GLN A 66 20.24 0.35 -1.48
N ASP A 67 19.29 -0.32 -2.11
CA ASP A 67 18.13 0.31 -2.76
C ASP A 67 17.17 0.92 -1.72
N LEU A 68 16.95 0.20 -0.61
CA LEU A 68 16.17 0.70 0.54
C LEU A 68 16.74 2.04 1.06
N VAL A 69 18.06 2.12 1.25
CA VAL A 69 18.74 3.34 1.75
C VAL A 69 18.75 4.44 0.68
N ALA A 70 18.95 4.08 -0.59
CA ALA A 70 18.96 5.04 -1.70
C ALA A 70 17.60 5.72 -1.86
N HIS A 71 16.52 4.95 -1.73
CA HIS A 71 15.13 5.40 -1.91
C HIS A 71 14.36 5.55 -0.59
N SER A 72 15.08 5.78 0.51
CA SER A 72 14.52 5.77 1.87
C SER A 72 13.29 6.65 2.04
N GLU A 73 13.24 7.80 1.37
CA GLU A 73 12.09 8.71 1.43
C GLU A 73 10.82 8.12 0.82
N ALA A 74 10.94 7.41 -0.31
CA ALA A 74 9.82 6.71 -0.94
C ALA A 74 9.30 5.56 -0.08
N TYR A 75 10.22 4.80 0.53
CA TYR A 75 9.87 3.74 1.47
C TYR A 75 9.17 4.28 2.72
N THR A 76 9.73 5.30 3.37
CA THR A 76 9.12 5.91 4.56
C THR A 76 7.76 6.51 4.23
N ALA A 77 7.60 7.18 3.08
CA ALA A 77 6.30 7.71 2.67
C ALA A 77 5.27 6.61 2.40
N SER A 78 5.70 5.47 1.84
CA SER A 78 4.84 4.32 1.60
C SER A 78 4.39 3.66 2.91
N LEU A 79 5.33 3.49 3.85
CA LEU A 79 5.04 2.96 5.20
C LEU A 79 4.10 3.90 5.98
N GLU A 80 4.33 5.21 5.91
CA GLU A 80 3.44 6.18 6.55
C GLU A 80 2.04 6.17 5.94
N LEU A 81 1.91 6.00 4.62
CA LEU A 81 0.59 5.84 3.99
C LEU A 81 -0.11 4.57 4.49
N LEU A 82 0.58 3.44 4.53
CA LEU A 82 0.01 2.19 5.05
C LEU A 82 -0.46 2.35 6.50
N LYS A 83 0.34 3.00 7.34
CA LYS A 83 -0.02 3.36 8.71
C LYS A 83 -1.33 4.12 8.77
N GLN A 84 -1.45 5.20 7.98
CA GLN A 84 -2.67 6.02 7.95
C GLN A 84 -3.90 5.26 7.43
N MET A 85 -3.72 4.33 6.49
CA MET A 85 -4.81 3.49 5.99
C MET A 85 -5.31 2.49 7.03
N LEU A 86 -4.40 1.94 7.86
CA LEU A 86 -4.75 1.08 8.99
C LEU A 86 -5.48 1.91 10.07
N ASP A 87 -4.90 3.04 10.50
CA ASP A 87 -5.50 3.94 11.50
C ASP A 87 -6.92 4.42 11.09
N ALA A 88 -7.10 4.77 9.81
CA ALA A 88 -8.40 5.18 9.28
C ALA A 88 -9.43 4.04 9.32
N SER A 89 -8.98 2.78 9.20
CA SER A 89 -9.86 1.62 9.25
C SER A 89 -10.37 1.35 10.68
N SER A 90 -9.50 1.45 11.70
CA SER A 90 -9.87 1.20 13.10
C SER A 90 -10.87 2.23 13.64
N SER A 91 -10.88 3.45 13.09
CA SER A 91 -11.82 4.52 13.47
C SER A 91 -13.24 4.35 12.90
N SER A 92 -13.42 3.46 11.91
CA SER A 92 -14.69 3.26 11.20
C SER A 92 -15.53 2.14 11.83
N SER A 93 -15.90 2.27 13.10
CA SER A 93 -16.76 1.29 13.81
C SER A 93 -18.25 1.42 13.43
N SER A 94 -18.55 1.54 12.14
CA SER A 94 -19.94 1.66 11.67
C SER A 94 -20.63 0.30 11.72
N SER A 95 -21.61 0.17 12.61
CA SER A 95 -22.45 -1.00 12.82
C SER A 95 -23.49 -1.24 11.70
N SER A 96 -23.20 -0.83 10.46
CA SER A 96 -24.10 -0.97 9.31
C SER A 96 -23.57 -2.05 8.36
N TRP A 97 -24.30 -3.16 8.28
CA TRP A 97 -23.81 -4.46 7.79
C TRP A 97 -23.92 -4.65 6.28
N GLU A 98 -24.08 -3.57 5.50
CA GLU A 98 -24.23 -3.67 4.04
C GLU A 98 -23.07 -2.93 3.33
N ASP A 99 -22.18 -3.72 2.73
CA ASP A 99 -21.33 -3.41 1.56
C ASP A 99 -20.29 -2.27 1.62
N SER A 100 -19.93 -1.75 2.79
CA SER A 100 -18.83 -0.77 2.85
C SER A 100 -17.45 -1.45 2.79
N ILE A 101 -16.84 -1.51 1.61
CA ILE A 101 -15.43 -1.86 1.42
C ILE A 101 -14.56 -0.91 2.27
N THR A 102 -13.88 -1.45 3.30
CA THR A 102 -12.97 -0.68 4.17
C THR A 102 -11.54 -0.73 3.64
N LEU A 103 -10.69 0.22 4.03
CA LEU A 103 -9.27 0.20 3.63
C LEU A 103 -8.56 -1.06 4.13
N ALA A 104 -8.87 -1.53 5.34
CA ALA A 104 -8.37 -2.81 5.86
C ALA A 104 -8.73 -4.00 4.96
N THR A 105 -9.96 -4.05 4.42
CA THR A 105 -10.32 -5.12 3.46
C THR A 105 -9.53 -5.03 2.16
N ILE A 106 -9.19 -3.82 1.71
CA ILE A 106 -8.38 -3.61 0.50
C ILE A 106 -6.92 -4.03 0.74
N LEU A 107 -6.34 -3.71 1.91
CA LEU A 107 -4.96 -4.07 2.24
C LEU A 107 -4.76 -5.59 2.40
N ARG A 108 -5.78 -6.30 2.87
CA ARG A 108 -5.81 -7.77 3.00
C ARG A 108 -6.07 -8.50 1.68
N GLN A 109 -6.53 -7.81 0.63
CA GLN A 109 -6.73 -8.44 -0.66
C GLN A 109 -5.38 -8.82 -1.30
N PRO A 110 -5.31 -9.95 -2.02
CA PRO A 110 -4.13 -10.31 -2.78
C PRO A 110 -3.86 -9.26 -3.86
N MET A 111 -2.62 -8.77 -3.93
CA MET A 111 -2.26 -7.76 -4.92
C MET A 111 -2.25 -8.36 -6.33
N ARG A 112 -2.83 -7.61 -7.29
CA ARG A 112 -2.87 -8.01 -8.69
C ARG A 112 -1.48 -7.86 -9.30
N ARG A 113 -0.96 -8.92 -9.92
CA ARG A 113 0.30 -8.82 -10.65
C ARG A 113 0.07 -8.25 -12.03
N ILE A 114 0.84 -7.23 -12.39
CA ILE A 114 0.83 -6.63 -13.72
C ILE A 114 1.63 -7.56 -14.64
N GLU A 115 0.96 -8.17 -15.62
CA GLU A 115 1.59 -8.99 -16.66
C GLU A 115 2.21 -8.07 -17.72
N SER A 116 1.47 -7.04 -18.14
CA SER A 116 1.96 -6.04 -19.07
C SER A 116 1.29 -4.68 -18.86
N SER A 117 2.04 -3.62 -19.17
CA SER A 117 1.53 -2.26 -19.17
C SER A 117 1.94 -1.57 -20.46
N SER A 118 1.03 -0.78 -21.02
CA SER A 118 1.30 0.13 -22.14
C SER A 118 2.32 1.24 -21.81
N GLY A 119 2.77 1.31 -20.56
CA GLY A 119 3.74 2.26 -20.05
C GLY A 119 3.12 3.61 -19.67
N LEU A 120 3.82 4.33 -18.79
CA LEU A 120 3.39 5.62 -18.24
C LEU A 120 3.10 6.65 -19.35
N ARG A 121 3.85 6.60 -20.45
CA ARG A 121 3.70 7.50 -21.59
C ARG A 121 2.28 7.44 -22.17
N ARG A 122 1.76 6.23 -22.42
CA ARG A 122 0.40 6.04 -22.94
C ARG A 122 -0.67 6.33 -21.88
N ALA A 123 -0.37 6.11 -20.60
CA ALA A 123 -1.26 6.47 -19.50
C ALA A 123 -1.57 7.97 -19.43
N VAL A 124 -0.55 8.82 -19.66
CA VAL A 124 -0.72 10.28 -19.66
C VAL A 124 -1.69 10.76 -20.75
N TRP A 125 -1.82 10.00 -21.85
CA TRP A 125 -2.74 10.32 -22.94
C TRP A 125 -4.09 9.60 -22.86
N GLY A 126 -4.38 8.91 -21.74
CA GLY A 126 -5.65 8.20 -21.54
C GLY A 126 -5.79 6.89 -22.32
N ASP A 127 -4.75 6.45 -23.01
CA ASP A 127 -4.70 5.20 -23.80
C ASP A 127 -3.88 4.12 -23.06
N ALA A 128 -3.95 4.13 -21.73
CA ALA A 128 -3.27 3.10 -20.95
C ALA A 128 -4.08 1.80 -20.92
N SER A 129 -3.41 0.70 -21.23
CA SER A 129 -3.90 -0.64 -20.97
C SER A 129 -2.95 -1.32 -19.99
N VAL A 130 -3.51 -1.81 -18.88
CA VAL A 130 -2.80 -2.65 -17.92
C VAL A 130 -3.44 -4.02 -17.99
N ARG A 131 -2.67 -5.04 -18.38
CA ARG A 131 -3.10 -6.43 -18.32
C ARG A 131 -2.60 -7.01 -17.02
N TYR A 132 -3.53 -7.51 -16.23
CA TYR A 132 -3.22 -8.26 -15.02
C TYR A 132 -3.10 -9.73 -15.38
N GLU A 133 -2.23 -10.44 -14.66
CA GLU A 133 -2.08 -11.89 -14.80
C GLU A 133 -3.44 -12.58 -14.57
N ASP A 134 -3.88 -13.36 -15.54
CA ASP A 134 -5.18 -14.00 -15.51
C ASP A 134 -5.21 -15.05 -14.40
N LEU A 135 -6.10 -14.88 -13.43
CA LEU A 135 -6.03 -15.58 -12.15
C LEU A 135 -6.53 -17.03 -12.21
N GLY A 136 -6.83 -17.55 -13.40
CA GLY A 136 -7.46 -18.88 -13.57
C GLY A 136 -8.86 -18.96 -12.96
N LEU A 137 -9.43 -17.83 -12.52
CA LEU A 137 -10.85 -17.70 -12.21
C LEU A 137 -11.59 -17.46 -13.53
N SER A 138 -11.41 -18.36 -14.50
CA SER A 138 -12.35 -18.48 -15.60
C SER A 138 -13.67 -18.87 -14.97
N THR A 139 -14.54 -17.88 -14.81
CA THR A 139 -15.97 -18.09 -14.68
C THR A 139 -16.34 -18.97 -15.87
N THR A 140 -16.72 -20.21 -15.58
CA THR A 140 -17.23 -21.16 -16.56
C THR A 140 -18.55 -20.62 -17.10
N ALA A 141 -18.47 -19.80 -18.13
CA ALA A 141 -19.58 -19.47 -19.00
C ALA A 141 -19.07 -19.41 -20.45
N GLY A 142 -19.04 -20.57 -21.09
CA GLY A 142 -19.04 -20.66 -22.54
C GLY A 142 -17.69 -20.87 -23.22
N GLY A 143 -17.26 -22.14 -23.28
CA GLY A 143 -16.79 -22.71 -24.54
C GLY A 143 -15.32 -22.54 -24.92
N ARG A 144 -14.65 -23.69 -24.91
CA ARG A 144 -13.45 -24.06 -25.69
C ARG A 144 -12.09 -23.80 -25.02
N SER A 145 -11.75 -24.73 -24.15
CA SER A 145 -10.40 -24.98 -23.65
C SER A 145 -9.43 -25.34 -24.79
N VAL A 146 -8.35 -24.56 -24.93
CA VAL A 146 -7.12 -24.98 -25.60
C VAL A 146 -6.17 -25.47 -24.52
N PRO A 147 -5.72 -26.74 -24.54
CA PRO A 147 -4.77 -27.23 -23.56
C PRO A 147 -3.37 -26.93 -24.06
N ASN A 148 -2.74 -25.87 -23.55
CA ASN A 148 -1.28 -25.74 -23.53
C ASN A 148 -0.90 -24.48 -22.73
N SER A 149 -0.76 -24.63 -21.42
CA SER A 149 0.18 -23.82 -20.65
C SER A 149 0.66 -24.63 -19.46
N THR A 150 1.94 -24.97 -19.53
CA THR A 150 2.75 -25.69 -18.56
C THR A 150 2.74 -24.99 -17.20
N ALA A 151 2.48 -25.78 -16.15
CA ALA A 151 2.92 -25.58 -14.77
C ALA A 151 2.85 -24.14 -14.25
N THR A 152 1.64 -23.69 -13.91
CA THR A 152 1.45 -22.50 -13.08
C THR A 152 1.98 -22.83 -11.67
N VAL A 153 3.23 -22.45 -11.41
CA VAL A 153 3.77 -22.31 -10.06
C VAL A 153 2.73 -21.51 -9.25
N PRO A 154 2.42 -21.87 -7.99
CA PRO A 154 1.56 -21.05 -7.17
C PRO A 154 2.29 -19.72 -6.90
N ILE A 155 2.01 -18.72 -7.74
CA ILE A 155 2.58 -17.40 -7.63
C ILE A 155 2.01 -16.79 -6.36
N ASN A 156 2.91 -16.48 -5.45
CA ASN A 156 2.70 -16.02 -4.08
C ASN A 156 1.89 -14.70 -4.09
N ARG A 157 0.56 -14.80 -4.08
CA ARG A 157 -0.39 -13.67 -4.07
C ARG A 157 -0.44 -13.06 -2.66
N ARG A 158 0.69 -12.51 -2.22
CA ARG A 158 0.78 -11.88 -0.91
C ARG A 158 -0.04 -10.60 -0.90
N SER A 159 -0.82 -10.44 0.16
CA SER A 159 -1.42 -9.16 0.49
C SER A 159 -0.34 -8.18 0.97
N LEU A 160 -0.67 -6.90 1.07
CA LEU A 160 0.24 -5.94 1.70
C LEU A 160 0.45 -6.26 3.18
N CYS A 161 -0.57 -6.78 3.86
CA CYS A 161 -0.46 -7.24 5.26
C CYS A 161 0.51 -8.43 5.42
N ASP A 162 0.48 -9.41 4.51
CA ASP A 162 1.43 -10.54 4.54
C ASP A 162 2.88 -10.05 4.37
N LEU A 163 3.05 -9.07 3.49
CA LEU A 163 4.36 -8.50 3.22
C LEU A 163 4.88 -7.69 4.42
N VAL A 164 4.00 -7.00 5.15
CA VAL A 164 4.34 -6.32 6.41
C VAL A 164 4.90 -7.30 7.45
N ALA A 165 4.39 -8.54 7.52
CA ALA A 165 4.95 -9.55 8.41
C ALA A 165 6.40 -9.94 8.02
N ASP A 166 6.70 -9.97 6.72
CA ASP A 166 8.04 -10.26 6.20
C ASP A 166 9.04 -9.11 6.42
N LEU A 167 8.56 -7.86 6.64
CA LEU A 167 9.43 -6.72 6.94
C LEU A 167 10.25 -6.91 8.22
N SER A 168 9.85 -7.82 9.12
CA SER A 168 10.64 -8.25 10.28
C SER A 168 12.03 -8.78 9.91
N THR A 169 12.14 -9.45 8.76
CA THR A 169 13.43 -9.95 8.25
C THR A 169 14.28 -8.80 7.73
N GLN A 170 13.66 -7.83 7.04
CA GLN A 170 14.33 -6.61 6.58
C GLN A 170 14.81 -5.74 7.76
N GLN A 171 14.05 -5.68 8.85
CA GLN A 171 14.40 -4.96 10.06
C GLN A 171 15.73 -5.46 10.67
N LYS A 172 15.94 -6.78 10.74
CA LYS A 172 17.19 -7.38 11.20
C LYS A 172 18.38 -6.96 10.33
N HIS A 173 18.18 -6.93 9.02
CA HIS A 173 19.22 -6.54 8.07
C HIS A 173 19.56 -5.05 8.16
N LEU A 174 18.57 -4.19 8.38
CA LEU A 174 18.76 -2.75 8.62
C LEU A 174 19.55 -2.51 9.92
N LEU A 175 19.27 -3.26 10.98
CA LEU A 175 19.98 -3.13 12.26
C LEU A 175 21.46 -3.52 12.12
N GLN A 176 21.75 -4.60 11.41
CA GLN A 176 23.14 -4.99 11.09
C GLN A 176 23.86 -3.94 10.23
N LEU A 177 23.14 -3.21 9.37
CA LEU A 177 23.70 -2.12 8.58
C LEU A 177 23.98 -0.90 9.46
N ALA A 178 23.07 -0.55 10.38
CA ALA A 178 23.23 0.57 11.31
C ALA A 178 24.48 0.40 12.19
N GLU A 179 24.74 -0.82 12.68
CA GLU A 179 25.94 -1.14 13.46
C GLU A 179 27.25 -0.94 12.69
N LYS A 180 27.22 -1.08 11.37
CA LYS A 180 28.40 -0.97 10.49
C LYS A 180 28.53 0.39 9.82
N ALA A 181 27.46 1.19 9.82
CA ALA A 181 27.43 2.47 9.16
C ALA A 181 28.17 3.52 9.98
N THR A 182 29.21 4.11 9.38
CA THR A 182 29.98 5.20 9.99
C THR A 182 29.53 6.57 9.52
N PHE A 183 28.71 6.64 8.45
CA PHE A 183 28.24 7.88 7.86
C PHE A 183 26.91 8.32 8.48
N PRO A 184 26.83 9.47 9.19
CA PRO A 184 25.64 9.85 9.95
C PRO A 184 24.35 9.95 9.14
N PRO A 185 24.33 10.52 7.92
CA PRO A 185 23.10 10.57 7.11
C PRO A 185 22.56 9.19 6.70
N THR A 186 23.43 8.19 6.56
CA THR A 186 22.99 6.82 6.31
C THR A 186 22.34 6.22 7.55
N VAL A 187 22.90 6.47 8.73
CA VAL A 187 22.34 6.02 10.02
C VAL A 187 20.94 6.62 10.23
N GLU A 188 20.77 7.92 9.97
CA GLU A 188 19.46 8.58 10.07
C GLU A 188 18.41 7.94 9.16
N LYS A 189 18.75 7.67 7.90
CA LYS A 189 17.85 7.00 6.94
C LYS A 189 17.49 5.59 7.39
N VAL A 190 18.47 4.83 7.87
CA VAL A 190 18.26 3.46 8.35
C VAL A 190 17.35 3.45 9.57
N ASN A 191 17.56 4.37 10.52
CA ASN A 191 16.70 4.51 11.69
C ASN A 191 15.27 4.91 11.31
N ALA A 192 15.11 5.86 10.39
CA ALA A 192 13.78 6.25 9.91
C ALA A 192 13.03 5.10 9.23
N LEU A 193 13.73 4.25 8.47
CA LEU A 193 13.16 3.04 7.88
C LEU A 193 12.80 2.01 8.94
N TYR A 194 13.69 1.78 9.90
CA TYR A 194 13.47 0.87 11.02
C TYR A 194 12.23 1.27 11.83
N ASP A 195 12.12 2.56 12.20
CA ASP A 195 10.98 3.10 12.94
C ASP A 195 9.69 3.01 12.14
N GLY A 196 9.74 3.30 10.84
CA GLY A 196 8.59 3.18 9.95
C GLY A 196 8.06 1.75 9.87
N ILE A 197 8.96 0.77 9.68
CA ILE A 197 8.61 -0.66 9.63
C ILE A 197 8.01 -1.09 10.98
N ALA A 198 8.67 -0.74 12.08
CA ALA A 198 8.19 -1.10 13.41
C ALA A 198 6.77 -0.59 13.67
N ARG A 199 6.47 0.67 13.33
CA ARG A 199 5.13 1.25 13.52
C ARG A 199 4.05 0.52 12.74
N VAL A 200 4.29 0.25 11.45
CA VAL A 200 3.32 -0.44 10.59
C VAL A 200 3.11 -1.88 11.08
N MET A 201 4.18 -2.57 11.50
CA MET A 201 4.06 -3.90 12.09
C MET A 201 3.21 -3.89 13.36
N PHE A 202 3.49 -2.99 14.31
CA PHE A 202 2.73 -2.93 15.57
C PHE A 202 1.23 -2.74 15.34
N GLN A 203 0.84 -1.91 14.37
CA GLN A 203 -0.57 -1.69 14.04
C GLN A 203 -1.20 -2.92 13.38
N ASN A 204 -0.50 -3.57 12.46
CA ASN A 204 -1.01 -4.76 11.77
C ASN A 204 -1.23 -5.94 12.73
N PHE A 205 -0.42 -6.09 13.79
CA PHE A 205 -0.58 -7.14 14.81
C PHE A 205 -1.61 -6.83 15.90
N LEU A 206 -2.08 -5.58 16.01
CA LEU A 206 -3.11 -5.20 17.00
C LEU A 206 -4.55 -5.38 16.48
N GLU A 207 -4.72 -5.65 15.18
CA GLU A 207 -6.02 -5.83 14.53
C GLU A 207 -6.38 -7.31 14.21
N ASP A 208 -5.56 -8.27 14.68
CA ASP A 208 -5.83 -9.72 14.64
C ASP A 208 -6.30 -10.22 16.03
#